data_AF-A0A839E0K6-F1
#
_entry.id   AF-A0A839E0K6-F1
#
_cell.length_a   1.000
_cell.length_b   1.000
_cell.length_c   1.000
_cell.angle_alpha   90.00
_cell.angle_beta   90.00
_cell.angle_gamma   90.00
#
_symmetry.space_group_name_H-M   'P 1'
#
loop_
_entity.id
_entity.type
_entity.pdbx_description
1 polymer ?
#
loop_
_entity_poly.entity_id
_entity_poly.type
_entity_poly.pdbx_seq_one_letter_code
_entity_poly.pdbx_strand_id
1 'polypeptide(L)'
;MNGSIQQHPERPGSTSGQHAAQSGNSAGIGCAVVFAFLIGTPILLNALFGSDSDETASFQGDESDTYTKSEYYSGQPIPRFSPEDSRKLSQELSSAEQRYGICFGWKLIDGSEDSRSSYEPDPPSSFDRGSSRGPNTPANTCRRWVEVRATVAYTSASASEWSGVDLEVVGSNDFTESRLPESYDFADLGIDAETFIGAPVATTGHAAKALPLLMTESGVLKDRPPESDTPSTGPDQPLPPAEGSSGAVWIWVSLGFLGTATAAALVFGFVGMSRQKQRAEQEPDPPPPGGPPPPHQGAPPQGGPPPRHQGPPPGPPPPGGYPQGGPPPGPPPPQWPPQGPPPGPPPGPPPNRPPH
;
A
#
# COMPACT_ATOMS: atom_id res chain seq x y z
N MET A 1 40.99 18.91 -10.69
CA MET A 1 39.90 19.85 -11.00
C MET A 1 39.37 20.35 -9.68
N ASN A 2 39.46 21.67 -9.47
CA ASN A 2 39.17 22.38 -8.23
C ASN A 2 37.72 22.89 -8.21
N GLY A 3 37.12 22.95 -7.02
CA GLY A 3 35.93 23.76 -6.69
C GLY A 3 34.61 23.02 -6.91
N SER A 4 33.58 23.12 -6.08
CA SER A 4 33.27 24.13 -5.05
C SER A 4 32.29 23.54 -4.05
N ILE A 5 32.52 23.77 -2.75
CA ILE A 5 31.57 23.49 -1.67
C ILE A 5 30.68 24.73 -1.54
N GLN A 6 29.38 24.62 -1.85
CA GLN A 6 28.40 25.64 -1.49
C GLN A 6 27.90 25.39 -0.07
N GLN A 7 28.09 26.40 0.78
CA GLN A 7 27.52 26.48 2.12
C GLN A 7 26.13 27.12 2.04
N HIS A 8 25.13 26.45 2.62
CA HIS A 8 23.77 27.00 2.79
C HIS A 8 23.71 27.91 4.03
N PRO A 9 23.05 29.08 3.97
CA PRO A 9 22.94 29.98 5.11
C PRO A 9 21.79 29.60 6.06
N GLU A 10 22.10 29.67 7.35
CA GLU A 10 21.20 29.57 8.49
C GLU A 10 20.10 30.64 8.46
N ARG A 11 18.86 30.27 8.79
CA ARG A 11 17.75 31.20 9.00
C ARG A 11 17.65 31.57 10.49
N PRO A 12 17.61 32.87 10.84
CA PRO A 12 17.54 33.32 12.22
C PRO A 12 16.11 33.22 12.81
N GLY A 13 16.07 33.00 14.11
CA GLY A 13 14.86 32.94 14.93
C GLY A 13 14.10 34.27 15.00
N SER A 14 12.80 34.14 15.26
CA SER A 14 11.91 35.26 15.55
C SER A 14 11.36 35.12 16.97
N THR A 15 11.64 36.13 17.79
CA THR A 15 11.20 36.29 19.18
C THR A 15 10.30 37.53 19.26
N SER A 16 9.40 37.54 20.26
CA SER A 16 8.52 38.65 20.69
C SER A 16 7.32 38.93 19.77
N GLY A 17 6.11 39.18 20.26
CA GLY A 17 5.65 39.45 21.62
C GLY A 17 4.51 40.49 21.58
N GLN A 18 3.61 40.40 22.57
CA GLN A 18 2.71 41.44 23.09
C GLN A 18 1.24 41.52 22.62
N HIS A 19 0.44 41.86 23.65
CA HIS A 19 -0.90 42.49 23.69
C HIS A 19 -2.10 41.53 23.50
N ALA A 20 -3.21 41.62 24.24
CA ALA A 20 -3.73 42.63 25.16
C ALA A 20 -4.72 42.00 26.15
N ALA A 21 -4.93 42.67 27.28
CA ALA A 21 -6.07 42.48 28.15
C ALA A 21 -7.39 42.77 27.39
N GLN A 22 -8.42 41.93 27.56
CA GLN A 22 -9.77 42.29 27.17
C GLN A 22 -10.78 41.97 28.28
N SER A 23 -11.41 43.06 28.72
CA SER A 23 -12.43 43.16 29.76
C SER A 23 -13.69 42.42 29.39
N GLY A 24 -14.39 41.94 30.43
CA GLY A 24 -15.67 41.27 30.32
C GLY A 24 -16.75 42.11 29.63
N ASN A 25 -17.65 41.40 28.94
CA ASN A 25 -19.05 41.75 28.78
C ASN A 25 -19.84 40.45 28.61
N SER A 26 -20.52 40.09 29.68
CA SER A 26 -21.51 39.02 29.79
C SER A 26 -22.83 39.50 29.20
N ALA A 27 -23.03 39.33 27.89
CA ALA A 27 -24.34 39.32 27.22
C ALA A 27 -24.15 39.03 25.72
N GLY A 28 -24.13 37.76 25.32
CA GLY A 28 -24.04 37.40 23.90
C GLY A 28 -23.67 35.96 23.57
N ILE A 29 -24.03 34.99 24.41
CA ILE A 29 -23.62 33.58 24.24
C ILE A 29 -24.40 32.86 23.11
N GLY A 30 -25.45 33.48 22.56
CA GLY A 30 -26.29 32.86 21.52
C GLY A 30 -25.76 32.96 20.07
N CYS A 31 -24.93 33.95 19.73
CA CYS A 31 -24.51 34.19 18.33
C CYS A 31 -23.07 33.73 18.00
N ALA A 32 -22.19 33.59 19.00
CA ALA A 32 -20.80 33.20 18.75
C ALA A 32 -20.64 31.70 18.41
N VAL A 33 -21.56 30.84 18.87
CA VAL A 33 -21.50 29.39 18.61
C VAL A 33 -21.85 29.06 17.15
N VAL A 34 -22.71 29.86 16.50
CA VAL A 34 -23.07 29.66 15.08
C VAL A 34 -21.92 30.06 14.14
N PHE A 35 -21.16 31.11 14.48
CA PHE A 35 -19.97 31.51 13.70
C PHE A 35 -18.76 30.58 13.93
N ALA A 36 -18.56 30.06 15.14
CA ALA A 36 -17.52 29.06 15.39
C ALA A 36 -17.81 27.73 14.68
N PHE A 37 -19.08 27.35 14.49
CA PHE A 37 -19.44 26.23 13.62
C PHE A 37 -19.23 26.59 12.14
N LEU A 38 -19.72 27.73 11.63
CA LEU A 38 -19.53 28.07 10.21
C LEU A 38 -18.06 28.22 9.76
N ILE A 39 -17.13 28.52 10.67
CA ILE A 39 -15.68 28.62 10.37
C ILE A 39 -14.91 27.36 10.80
N GLY A 40 -15.33 26.65 11.85
CA GLY A 40 -14.70 25.41 12.30
C GLY A 40 -15.09 24.17 11.49
N THR A 41 -16.31 24.14 10.94
CA THR A 41 -16.79 23.03 10.10
C THR A 41 -16.01 22.90 8.79
N PRO A 42 -15.61 23.98 8.05
CA PRO A 42 -14.75 23.82 6.88
C PRO A 42 -13.31 23.43 7.23
N ILE A 43 -12.78 23.72 8.43
CA ILE A 43 -11.43 23.29 8.84
C ILE A 43 -11.43 21.80 9.18
N LEU A 44 -12.48 21.31 9.84
CA LEU A 44 -12.63 19.88 10.11
C LEU A 44 -13.04 19.10 8.85
N LEU A 45 -13.80 19.71 7.93
CA LEU A 45 -14.03 19.13 6.60
C LEU A 45 -12.76 19.15 5.74
N ASN A 46 -11.93 20.18 5.75
CA ASN A 46 -10.65 20.18 5.01
C ASN A 46 -9.63 19.19 5.58
N ALA A 47 -9.76 18.78 6.84
CA ALA A 47 -8.97 17.71 7.44
C ALA A 47 -9.54 16.29 7.14
N LEU A 48 -10.82 16.20 6.74
CA LEU A 48 -11.49 14.95 6.36
C LEU A 48 -11.63 14.77 4.83
N PHE A 49 -11.54 15.87 4.08
CA PHE A 49 -11.56 16.02 2.63
C PHE A 49 -10.40 16.95 2.30
N GLY A 50 -9.18 16.40 2.38
CA GLY A 50 -7.93 17.12 2.14
C GLY A 50 -8.10 18.22 1.11
N SER A 51 -7.72 19.44 1.48
CA SER A 51 -7.61 20.54 0.53
C SER A 51 -6.53 20.14 -0.47
N ASP A 52 -6.97 19.53 -1.58
CA ASP A 52 -6.17 19.19 -2.75
C ASP A 52 -5.49 20.47 -3.26
N SER A 53 -4.30 20.78 -2.75
CA SER A 53 -3.26 21.23 -3.66
C SER A 53 -3.21 20.18 -4.76
N ASP A 54 -3.16 20.60 -6.03
CA ASP A 54 -2.95 19.72 -7.19
C ASP A 54 -1.62 18.97 -7.06
N GLU A 55 -1.52 18.10 -6.07
CA GLU A 55 -0.43 17.20 -5.77
C GLU A 55 -0.65 16.06 -6.75
N THR A 56 -0.12 16.28 -7.96
CA THR A 56 0.05 15.24 -8.96
C THR A 56 0.51 13.98 -8.24
N ALA A 57 -0.26 12.89 -8.37
CA ALA A 57 -0.01 11.66 -7.63
C ALA A 57 1.47 11.29 -7.74
N SER A 58 2.21 11.44 -6.65
CA SER A 58 3.62 11.07 -6.62
C SER A 58 3.69 9.56 -6.45
N PHE A 59 4.50 8.91 -7.28
CA PHE A 59 4.75 7.48 -7.12
C PHE A 59 5.39 7.16 -5.75
N GLN A 60 6.21 8.10 -5.24
CA GLN A 60 6.78 8.00 -3.90
C GLN A 60 5.85 8.62 -2.87
N GLY A 61 5.59 7.89 -1.79
CA GLY A 61 4.96 8.39 -0.57
C GLY A 61 5.98 8.73 0.51
N ASP A 62 5.51 9.24 1.65
CA ASP A 62 6.34 9.64 2.80
C ASP A 62 7.14 8.48 3.43
N GLU A 63 6.77 7.23 3.12
CA GLU A 63 7.36 6.01 3.69
C GLU A 63 8.25 5.24 2.69
N SER A 64 8.43 5.76 1.48
CA SER A 64 9.15 5.09 0.39
C SER A 64 10.22 5.97 -0.24
N ASP A 65 11.39 5.39 -0.50
CA ASP A 65 12.45 6.02 -1.29
C ASP A 65 12.49 5.45 -2.70
N THR A 66 13.08 6.21 -3.62
CA THR A 66 13.48 5.66 -4.92
C THR A 66 14.57 4.63 -4.70
N TYR A 67 14.32 3.40 -5.15
CA TYR A 67 15.34 2.37 -5.11
C TYR A 67 16.58 2.82 -5.90
N THR A 68 17.76 2.72 -5.27
CA THR A 68 19.02 2.95 -5.94
C THR A 68 19.95 1.76 -5.76
N LYS A 69 20.52 1.26 -6.85
CA LYS A 69 21.42 0.09 -6.83
C LYS A 69 22.69 0.30 -5.99
N SER A 70 23.05 1.55 -5.69
CA SER A 70 24.20 1.90 -4.84
C SER A 70 23.93 1.77 -3.34
N GLU A 71 22.68 1.68 -2.94
CA GLU A 71 22.29 1.57 -1.54
C GLU A 71 22.30 0.12 -1.06
N TYR A 72 22.51 -0.04 0.25
CA TYR A 72 22.53 -1.34 0.89
C TYR A 72 21.19 -1.60 1.58
N TYR A 73 20.45 -2.58 1.07
CA TYR A 73 19.17 -3.00 1.62
C TYR A 73 19.36 -4.34 2.36
N SER A 74 19.09 -4.34 3.66
CA SER A 74 19.37 -5.49 4.56
C SER A 74 18.12 -6.15 5.13
N GLY A 75 16.95 -5.79 4.59
CA GLY A 75 15.67 -6.32 5.02
C GLY A 75 15.43 -7.76 4.58
N GLN A 76 14.21 -8.24 4.85
CA GLN A 76 13.81 -9.60 4.48
C GLN A 76 13.66 -9.73 2.95
N PRO A 77 13.82 -10.94 2.39
CA PRO A 77 13.48 -11.19 1.00
C PRO A 77 12.01 -10.86 0.73
N ILE A 78 11.71 -10.35 -0.46
CA ILE A 78 10.34 -10.02 -0.83
C ILE A 78 9.50 -11.29 -1.04
N PRO A 79 8.17 -11.24 -0.82
CA PRO A 79 7.28 -12.31 -1.25
C PRO A 79 7.45 -12.61 -2.74
N ARG A 80 7.48 -13.90 -3.09
CA ARG A 80 7.60 -14.38 -4.47
C ARG A 80 6.24 -14.79 -5.03
N PHE A 81 6.09 -14.72 -6.35
CA PHE A 81 4.90 -15.20 -7.02
C PHE A 81 4.73 -16.72 -6.81
N SER A 82 3.51 -17.14 -6.46
CA SER A 82 3.19 -18.56 -6.51
C SER A 82 3.12 -19.04 -7.98
N PRO A 83 3.33 -20.34 -8.25
CA PRO A 83 3.13 -20.91 -9.59
C PRO A 83 1.69 -20.75 -10.11
N GLU A 84 0.72 -20.62 -9.21
CA GLU A 84 -0.70 -20.41 -9.54
C GLU A 84 -0.96 -18.96 -9.96
N ASP A 85 -0.48 -18.00 -9.16
CA ASP A 85 -0.61 -16.57 -9.47
C ASP A 85 0.11 -16.20 -10.76
N SER A 86 1.33 -16.74 -10.96
CA SER A 86 2.09 -16.50 -12.19
C SER A 86 1.37 -17.00 -13.44
N ARG A 87 0.74 -18.19 -13.37
CA ARG A 87 -0.04 -18.76 -14.48
C ARG A 87 -1.29 -17.94 -14.74
N LYS A 88 -2.02 -17.58 -13.68
CA LYS A 88 -3.22 -16.77 -13.78
C LYS A 88 -2.93 -15.41 -14.43
N LEU A 89 -1.91 -14.70 -13.94
CA LEU A 89 -1.48 -13.43 -14.50
C LEU A 89 -1.08 -13.57 -15.98
N SER A 90 -0.29 -14.59 -16.32
CA SER A 90 0.09 -14.87 -17.71
C SER A 90 -1.12 -15.11 -18.62
N GLN A 91 -2.13 -15.84 -18.13
CA GLN A 91 -3.37 -16.08 -18.85
C GLN A 91 -4.18 -14.80 -19.06
N GLU A 92 -4.29 -13.94 -18.04
CA GLU A 92 -4.94 -12.64 -18.14
C GLU A 92 -4.24 -11.76 -19.20
N LEU A 93 -2.90 -11.70 -19.19
CA LEU A 93 -2.10 -10.97 -20.18
C LEU A 93 -2.18 -11.57 -21.60
N SER A 94 -2.43 -12.87 -21.74
CA SER A 94 -2.59 -13.51 -23.06
C SER A 94 -3.77 -12.96 -23.85
N SER A 95 -4.83 -12.50 -23.17
CA SER A 95 -5.99 -11.88 -23.82
C SER A 95 -5.64 -10.50 -24.38
N ALA A 96 -4.82 -9.73 -23.66
CA ALA A 96 -4.30 -8.46 -24.14
C ALA A 96 -3.36 -8.66 -25.34
N GLU A 97 -2.50 -9.67 -25.30
CA GLU A 97 -1.64 -10.02 -26.45
C GLU A 97 -2.47 -10.34 -27.70
N GLN A 98 -3.53 -11.15 -27.58
CA GLN A 98 -4.40 -11.49 -28.72
C GLN A 98 -5.05 -10.24 -29.32
N ARG A 99 -5.45 -9.28 -28.47
CA ARG A 99 -6.08 -8.03 -28.91
C ARG A 99 -5.12 -7.12 -29.65
N TYR A 100 -3.94 -6.86 -29.07
CA TYR A 100 -3.01 -5.83 -29.55
C TYR A 100 -1.84 -6.38 -30.40
N GLY A 101 -1.63 -7.70 -30.40
CA GLY A 101 -0.54 -8.35 -31.13
C GLY A 101 0.85 -8.07 -30.54
N ILE A 102 0.93 -7.78 -29.24
CA ILE A 102 2.16 -7.43 -28.51
C ILE A 102 2.21 -8.27 -27.23
N CYS A 103 3.37 -8.80 -26.88
CA CYS A 103 3.52 -9.56 -25.63
C CYS A 103 3.69 -8.62 -24.45
N PHE A 104 2.89 -8.84 -23.40
CA PHE A 104 2.96 -8.10 -22.16
C PHE A 104 3.67 -8.94 -21.10
N GLY A 105 4.67 -8.36 -20.45
CA GLY A 105 5.53 -8.99 -19.47
C GLY A 105 5.43 -8.38 -18.09
N TRP A 106 5.94 -9.12 -17.12
CA TRP A 106 6.17 -8.63 -15.77
C TRP A 106 7.45 -9.25 -15.21
N LYS A 107 8.17 -8.47 -14.40
CA LYS A 107 9.33 -8.90 -13.64
C LYS A 107 9.29 -8.23 -12.25
N LEU A 108 9.34 -9.03 -11.20
CA LEU A 108 9.45 -8.56 -9.82
C LEU A 108 10.84 -8.93 -9.31
N ILE A 109 11.64 -7.93 -8.95
CA ILE A 109 13.04 -8.04 -8.55
C ILE A 109 13.15 -7.77 -7.04
N ASP A 110 13.83 -8.66 -6.34
CA ASP A 110 14.26 -8.45 -4.96
C ASP A 110 15.55 -7.61 -4.96
N GLY A 111 15.40 -6.32 -4.65
CA GLY A 111 16.52 -5.38 -4.64
C GLY A 111 17.48 -5.58 -3.47
N SER A 112 17.15 -6.42 -2.48
CA SER A 112 18.08 -6.74 -1.39
C SER A 112 19.29 -7.57 -1.86
N GLU A 113 19.13 -8.33 -2.94
CA GLU A 113 20.19 -9.17 -3.51
C GLU A 113 21.08 -8.43 -4.54
N ASP A 114 20.71 -7.21 -4.94
CA ASP A 114 21.34 -6.48 -6.05
C ASP A 114 22.63 -5.72 -5.64
N SER A 115 23.01 -5.77 -4.36
CA SER A 115 24.16 -5.05 -3.79
C SER A 115 25.55 -5.59 -4.21
N ARG A 116 25.62 -6.63 -5.04
CA ARG A 116 26.89 -7.26 -5.46
C ARG A 116 27.07 -7.28 -6.97
N SER A 117 27.83 -6.29 -7.46
CA SER A 117 28.43 -6.22 -8.81
C SER A 117 27.46 -5.90 -9.95
N SER A 118 27.46 -4.63 -10.37
CA SER A 118 26.69 -4.05 -11.48
C SER A 118 26.99 -4.61 -12.88
N TYR A 119 27.76 -5.69 -13.00
CA TYR A 119 28.18 -6.25 -14.29
C TYR A 119 27.63 -7.65 -14.56
N GLU A 120 27.09 -8.33 -13.55
CA GLU A 120 26.49 -9.64 -13.75
C GLU A 120 24.97 -9.52 -13.93
N PRO A 121 24.37 -10.26 -14.87
CA PRO A 121 22.91 -10.38 -14.95
C PRO A 121 22.36 -10.83 -13.60
N ASP A 122 21.21 -10.27 -13.20
CA ASP A 122 20.52 -10.68 -11.97
C ASP A 122 20.44 -12.22 -11.88
N PRO A 123 20.83 -12.82 -10.75
CA PRO A 123 20.72 -14.27 -10.61
C PRO A 123 19.24 -14.69 -10.75
N PRO A 124 18.93 -15.85 -11.35
CA PRO A 124 17.54 -16.29 -11.50
C PRO A 124 16.76 -16.40 -10.17
N SER A 125 17.48 -16.46 -9.04
CA SER A 125 16.92 -16.49 -7.70
C SER A 125 16.53 -15.14 -7.13
N SER A 126 16.87 -14.01 -7.77
CA SER A 126 16.56 -12.65 -7.27
C SER A 126 15.32 -12.04 -7.92
N PHE A 127 14.70 -12.69 -8.90
CA PHE A 127 13.48 -12.18 -9.51
C PHE A 127 12.46 -13.27 -9.84
N ASP A 128 11.19 -12.88 -9.95
CA ASP A 128 10.14 -13.64 -10.60
C ASP A 128 9.80 -12.94 -11.91
N ARG A 129 9.40 -13.72 -12.91
CA ARG A 129 9.01 -13.15 -14.20
C ARG A 129 7.99 -13.99 -14.93
N GLY A 130 7.31 -13.36 -15.86
CA GLY A 130 6.44 -14.03 -16.81
C GLY A 130 6.01 -13.09 -17.92
N SER A 131 5.17 -13.60 -18.80
CA SER A 131 4.54 -12.82 -19.85
C SER A 131 3.21 -13.43 -20.27
N SER A 132 2.55 -12.81 -21.23
CA SER A 132 1.41 -13.36 -21.95
C SER A 132 1.68 -14.74 -22.59
N ARG A 133 2.95 -15.17 -22.72
CA ARG A 133 3.36 -16.50 -23.18
C ARG A 133 3.49 -17.56 -22.08
N GLY A 134 3.34 -17.16 -20.82
CA GLY A 134 3.35 -18.06 -19.68
C GLY A 134 4.29 -17.61 -18.55
N PRO A 135 4.21 -18.29 -17.40
CA PRO A 135 5.12 -18.06 -16.29
C PRO A 135 6.56 -18.39 -16.70
N ASN A 136 7.54 -17.71 -16.11
CA ASN A 136 8.98 -17.88 -16.38
C ASN A 136 9.43 -17.62 -17.82
N THR A 137 8.52 -17.19 -18.70
CA THR A 137 8.81 -16.86 -20.11
C THR A 137 8.93 -15.35 -20.25
N PRO A 138 10.12 -14.80 -20.53
CA PRO A 138 10.30 -13.36 -20.65
C PRO A 138 9.58 -12.82 -21.89
N ALA A 139 9.09 -11.58 -21.81
CA ALA A 139 8.32 -10.99 -22.90
C ALA A 139 9.16 -10.76 -24.18
N ASN A 140 10.48 -10.61 -24.02
CA ASN A 140 11.43 -10.47 -25.12
C ASN A 140 11.59 -11.71 -26.03
N THR A 141 10.91 -12.81 -25.71
CA THR A 141 10.74 -13.95 -26.64
C THR A 141 9.87 -13.59 -27.84
N CYS A 142 9.06 -12.53 -27.73
CA CYS A 142 8.26 -12.00 -28.82
C CYS A 142 9.00 -10.89 -29.57
N ARG A 143 8.69 -10.71 -30.85
CA ARG A 143 9.28 -9.63 -31.65
C ARG A 143 8.90 -8.24 -31.13
N ARG A 144 7.62 -8.06 -30.77
CA ARG A 144 7.09 -6.83 -30.17
C ARG A 144 6.62 -7.14 -28.76
N TRP A 145 7.15 -6.43 -27.78
CA TRP A 145 6.88 -6.71 -26.38
C TRP A 145 7.05 -5.47 -25.50
N VAL A 146 6.38 -5.48 -24.35
CA VAL A 146 6.53 -4.49 -23.27
C VAL A 146 6.47 -5.24 -21.94
N GLU A 147 7.31 -4.89 -20.97
CA GLU A 147 7.44 -5.56 -19.67
C GLU A 147 7.48 -4.52 -18.56
N VAL A 148 6.64 -4.70 -17.54
CA VAL A 148 6.74 -3.95 -16.28
C VAL A 148 7.82 -4.59 -15.42
N ARG A 149 8.75 -3.78 -14.90
CA ARG A 149 9.80 -4.17 -13.97
C ARG A 149 9.63 -3.43 -12.66
N ALA A 150 9.30 -4.15 -11.61
CA ALA A 150 9.24 -3.61 -10.27
C ALA A 150 10.43 -4.14 -9.48
N THR A 151 11.20 -3.24 -8.86
CA THR A 151 12.26 -3.58 -7.90
C THR A 151 11.83 -3.11 -6.53
N VAL A 152 11.81 -4.01 -5.56
CA VAL A 152 11.44 -3.70 -4.18
C VAL A 152 12.55 -4.16 -3.25
N ALA A 153 13.00 -3.27 -2.37
CA ALA A 153 14.08 -3.53 -1.44
C ALA A 153 13.74 -3.01 -0.04
N TYR A 154 13.65 -3.90 0.95
CA TYR A 154 13.43 -3.52 2.35
C TYR A 154 14.77 -3.13 3.00
N THR A 155 14.85 -1.96 3.65
CA THR A 155 16.11 -1.49 4.26
C THR A 155 16.46 -2.23 5.55
N SER A 156 15.47 -2.55 6.39
CA SER A 156 15.67 -3.23 7.67
C SER A 156 14.70 -4.40 7.89
N ALA A 157 15.04 -5.29 8.82
CA ALA A 157 14.19 -6.42 9.19
C ALA A 157 12.89 -5.99 9.91
N SER A 158 12.86 -4.76 10.45
CA SER A 158 11.66 -4.13 11.00
C SER A 158 11.10 -3.17 9.96
N ALA A 159 9.89 -3.42 9.48
CA ALA A 159 9.19 -2.63 8.46
C ALA A 159 8.90 -1.14 8.82
N SER A 160 9.56 -0.60 9.84
CA SER A 160 9.48 0.78 10.31
C SER A 160 10.49 1.72 9.66
N GLU A 161 11.37 1.22 8.79
CA GLU A 161 12.34 2.03 8.06
C GLU A 161 12.10 1.89 6.55
N TRP A 162 12.07 3.06 5.90
CA TRP A 162 12.09 3.38 4.46
C TRP A 162 12.40 2.19 3.57
N SER A 163 11.57 1.90 2.58
CA SER A 163 11.86 0.85 1.59
C SER A 163 12.06 1.47 0.21
N GLY A 164 13.01 0.92 -0.54
CA GLY A 164 13.30 1.36 -1.90
C GLY A 164 12.34 0.69 -2.88
N VAL A 165 11.65 1.48 -3.70
CA VAL A 165 10.86 0.99 -4.84
C VAL A 165 11.30 1.70 -6.11
N ASP A 166 11.45 0.91 -7.17
CA ASP A 166 11.62 1.41 -8.54
C ASP A 166 10.65 0.66 -9.45
N LEU A 167 9.98 1.40 -10.33
CA LEU A 167 9.03 0.88 -11.31
C LEU A 167 9.40 1.41 -12.67
N GLU A 168 9.84 0.52 -13.55
CA GLU A 168 10.24 0.83 -14.92
C GLU A 168 9.40 0.03 -15.91
N VAL A 169 9.02 0.66 -17.02
CA VAL A 169 8.45 -0.05 -18.17
C VAL A 169 9.49 -0.09 -19.28
N VAL A 170 9.84 -1.29 -19.72
CA VAL A 170 10.76 -1.51 -20.84
C VAL A 170 10.04 -2.17 -22.01
N GLY A 171 10.54 -2.01 -23.23
CA GLY A 171 9.91 -2.62 -24.41
C GLY A 171 10.89 -2.95 -25.53
N SER A 172 10.37 -3.54 -26.60
CA SER A 172 11.13 -3.73 -27.85
C SER A 172 11.50 -2.39 -28.48
N ASN A 173 12.50 -2.40 -29.37
CA ASN A 173 12.95 -1.22 -30.14
C ASN A 173 11.86 -0.59 -31.03
N ASP A 174 10.67 -1.20 -31.12
CA ASP A 174 9.51 -0.64 -31.81
C ASP A 174 8.83 0.48 -30.98
N PHE A 175 9.18 0.62 -29.70
CA PHE A 175 8.68 1.64 -28.79
C PHE A 175 9.80 2.62 -28.44
N THR A 176 9.50 3.92 -28.45
CA THR A 176 10.39 4.94 -27.91
C THR A 176 10.18 5.03 -26.41
N GLU A 177 11.26 5.11 -25.62
CA GLU A 177 11.20 5.20 -24.15
C GLU A 177 10.24 6.30 -23.69
N SER A 178 10.26 7.47 -24.33
CA SER A 178 9.37 8.61 -24.02
C SER A 178 7.88 8.39 -24.33
N ARG A 179 7.50 7.21 -24.82
CA ARG A 179 6.10 6.82 -25.05
C ARG A 179 5.66 5.65 -24.16
N LEU A 180 6.60 5.03 -23.44
CA LEU A 180 6.24 4.02 -22.46
C LEU A 180 5.69 4.73 -21.22
N PRO A 181 4.70 4.13 -20.54
CA PRO A 181 4.21 4.67 -19.28
C PRO A 181 5.34 4.78 -18.25
N GLU A 182 5.39 5.90 -17.55
CA GLU A 182 6.30 6.16 -16.45
C GLU A 182 5.63 5.82 -15.12
N SER A 183 6.38 5.83 -14.01
CA SER A 183 5.86 5.41 -12.71
C SER A 183 4.71 6.27 -12.19
N TYR A 184 4.65 7.56 -12.54
CA TYR A 184 3.53 8.44 -12.18
C TYR A 184 2.21 8.04 -12.89
N ASP A 185 2.27 7.47 -14.09
CA ASP A 185 1.07 6.99 -14.80
C ASP A 185 0.42 5.81 -14.04
N PHE A 186 1.22 5.04 -13.29
CA PHE A 186 0.74 3.97 -12.41
C PHE A 186 0.20 4.53 -11.09
N ALA A 187 0.82 5.59 -10.55
CA ALA A 187 0.35 6.26 -9.34
C ALA A 187 -1.08 6.83 -9.52
N ASP A 188 -1.39 7.37 -10.70
CA ASP A 188 -2.76 7.81 -11.05
C ASP A 188 -3.81 6.68 -11.01
N LEU A 189 -3.36 5.42 -11.10
CA LEU A 189 -4.20 4.21 -10.95
C LEU A 189 -4.19 3.64 -9.53
N GLY A 190 -3.58 4.32 -8.56
CA GLY A 190 -3.39 3.84 -7.19
C GLY A 190 -2.35 2.73 -7.07
N ILE A 191 -1.39 2.69 -7.99
CA ILE A 191 -0.25 1.75 -7.99
C ILE A 191 1.01 2.57 -7.70
N ASP A 192 1.28 2.77 -6.42
CA ASP A 192 2.37 3.58 -5.87
C ASP A 192 3.40 2.73 -5.10
N ALA A 193 4.46 3.35 -4.62
CA ALA A 193 5.51 2.67 -3.86
C ALA A 193 4.99 2.06 -2.54
N GLU A 194 4.05 2.69 -1.85
CA GLU A 194 3.47 2.16 -0.59
C GLU A 194 2.76 0.83 -0.83
N THR A 195 1.94 0.76 -1.88
CA THR A 195 1.26 -0.48 -2.28
C THR A 195 2.25 -1.56 -2.74
N PHE A 196 3.38 -1.20 -3.34
CA PHE A 196 4.46 -2.16 -3.66
C PHE A 196 5.13 -2.71 -2.41
N ILE A 197 5.38 -1.88 -1.40
CA ILE A 197 5.98 -2.31 -0.13
C ILE A 197 5.02 -3.24 0.61
N GLY A 198 3.72 -2.90 0.66
CA GLY A 198 2.72 -3.69 1.36
C GLY A 198 2.37 -5.01 0.68
N ALA A 199 2.38 -5.06 -0.66
CA ALA A 199 1.91 -6.22 -1.42
C ALA A 199 2.62 -6.41 -2.77
N PRO A 200 3.95 -6.61 -2.82
CA PRO A 200 4.73 -6.52 -4.05
C PRO A 200 4.27 -7.45 -5.18
N VAL A 201 3.85 -8.68 -4.85
CA VAL A 201 3.33 -9.66 -5.80
C VAL A 201 2.00 -9.19 -6.41
N ALA A 202 1.04 -8.76 -5.58
CA ALA A 202 -0.27 -8.32 -6.05
C ALA A 202 -0.16 -7.02 -6.86
N THR A 203 0.61 -6.07 -6.35
CA THR A 203 0.82 -4.76 -6.98
C THR A 203 1.55 -4.89 -8.32
N THR A 204 2.58 -5.74 -8.43
CA THR A 204 3.20 -6.06 -9.74
C THR A 204 2.18 -6.66 -10.71
N GLY A 205 1.33 -7.57 -10.24
CA GLY A 205 0.28 -8.16 -11.06
C GLY A 205 -0.76 -7.14 -11.53
N HIS A 206 -1.10 -6.15 -10.70
CA HIS A 206 -1.97 -5.04 -11.10
C HIS A 206 -1.29 -4.11 -12.11
N ALA A 207 -0.03 -3.72 -11.88
CA ALA A 207 0.74 -2.89 -12.80
C ALA A 207 0.84 -3.55 -14.19
N ALA A 208 1.18 -4.84 -14.24
CA ALA A 208 1.23 -5.59 -15.49
C ALA A 208 -0.09 -5.60 -16.27
N LYS A 209 -1.24 -5.60 -15.56
CA LYS A 209 -2.58 -5.57 -16.16
C LYS A 209 -3.06 -4.18 -16.52
N ALA A 210 -2.57 -3.15 -15.85
CA ALA A 210 -2.81 -1.76 -16.19
C ALA A 210 -2.03 -1.36 -17.46
N LEU A 211 -0.87 -1.98 -17.71
CA LEU A 211 0.01 -1.62 -18.81
C LEU A 211 -0.68 -1.55 -20.20
N PRO A 212 -1.50 -2.52 -20.65
CA PRO A 212 -2.22 -2.38 -21.91
C PRO A 212 -3.16 -1.17 -21.98
N LEU A 213 -3.80 -0.80 -20.86
CA LEU A 213 -4.67 0.37 -20.78
C LEU A 213 -3.85 1.65 -20.92
N LEU A 214 -2.80 1.82 -20.10
CA LEU A 214 -1.91 2.99 -20.13
C LEU A 214 -1.27 3.18 -21.52
N MET A 215 -0.87 2.07 -22.16
CA MET A 215 -0.32 2.09 -23.51
C MET A 215 -1.35 2.45 -24.59
N THR A 216 -2.64 2.24 -24.33
CA THR A 216 -3.74 2.67 -25.21
C THR A 216 -4.02 4.15 -25.00
N GLU A 217 -4.05 4.62 -23.76
CA GLU A 217 -4.27 6.03 -23.39
C GLU A 217 -3.15 6.94 -23.91
N SER A 218 -1.89 6.47 -23.89
CA SER A 218 -0.76 7.18 -24.50
C SER A 218 -0.76 7.15 -26.04
N GLY A 219 -1.73 6.46 -26.66
CA GLY A 219 -1.89 6.35 -28.11
C GLY A 219 -0.84 5.46 -28.78
N VAL A 220 -0.04 4.72 -28.02
CA VAL A 220 0.96 3.79 -28.55
C VAL A 220 0.30 2.56 -29.15
N LEU A 221 -0.71 2.03 -28.45
CA LEU A 221 -1.58 1.00 -28.98
C LEU A 221 -2.72 1.68 -29.72
N LYS A 222 -2.93 1.27 -30.97
CA LYS A 222 -4.17 1.59 -31.65
C LYS A 222 -5.23 0.67 -31.07
N ASP A 223 -6.31 1.26 -30.56
CA ASP A 223 -7.53 0.52 -30.37
C ASP A 223 -7.89 -0.16 -31.68
N ARG A 224 -7.69 -1.48 -31.73
CA ARG A 224 -8.34 -2.29 -32.73
C ARG A 224 -9.82 -2.18 -32.37
N PRO A 225 -10.68 -1.62 -33.25
CA PRO A 225 -12.11 -1.66 -33.03
C PRO A 225 -12.44 -3.11 -32.68
N PRO A 226 -13.20 -3.38 -31.61
CA PRO A 226 -13.60 -4.75 -31.30
C PRO A 226 -14.10 -5.33 -32.62
N GLU A 227 -13.49 -6.44 -33.07
CA GLU A 227 -13.94 -7.15 -34.26
C GLU A 227 -15.44 -7.22 -34.09
N SER A 228 -16.16 -6.53 -34.99
CA SER A 228 -17.58 -6.30 -34.80
C SER A 228 -18.19 -7.68 -34.68
N ASP A 229 -18.49 -8.07 -33.44
CA ASP A 229 -19.31 -9.22 -33.14
C ASP A 229 -20.51 -9.01 -34.03
N THR A 230 -20.59 -9.87 -35.06
CA THR A 230 -21.61 -9.83 -36.11
C THR A 230 -22.87 -9.28 -35.49
N PRO A 231 -23.41 -8.13 -35.96
CA PRO A 231 -24.46 -7.42 -35.27
C PRO A 231 -25.50 -8.46 -34.90
N SER A 232 -25.60 -8.73 -33.60
CA SER A 232 -26.54 -9.71 -33.09
C SER A 232 -27.87 -9.17 -33.57
N THR A 233 -28.42 -9.76 -34.63
CA THR A 233 -29.68 -9.36 -35.24
C THR A 233 -30.82 -9.90 -34.37
N GLY A 234 -30.60 -9.87 -33.05
CA GLY A 234 -31.65 -9.86 -32.08
C GLY A 234 -32.10 -8.41 -31.95
N PRO A 235 -33.42 -8.14 -31.86
CA PRO A 235 -33.90 -6.82 -31.50
C PRO A 235 -33.13 -6.36 -30.26
N ASP A 236 -32.69 -5.09 -30.25
CA ASP A 236 -32.10 -4.42 -29.08
C ASP A 236 -32.86 -4.87 -27.85
N GLN A 237 -32.32 -5.86 -27.15
CA GLN A 237 -32.97 -6.37 -25.96
C GLN A 237 -32.78 -5.21 -25.01
N PRO A 238 -33.86 -4.48 -24.64
CA PRO A 238 -33.72 -3.31 -23.81
C PRO A 238 -32.91 -3.75 -22.61
N LEU A 239 -31.79 -3.06 -22.38
CA LEU A 239 -30.91 -3.28 -21.24
C LEU A 239 -31.85 -3.62 -20.07
N PRO A 240 -31.71 -4.82 -19.45
CA PRO A 240 -32.60 -5.19 -18.37
C PRO A 240 -32.64 -4.00 -17.44
N PRO A 241 -33.83 -3.45 -17.14
CA PRO A 241 -33.95 -2.23 -16.34
C PRO A 241 -33.08 -2.46 -15.14
N ALA A 242 -32.03 -1.64 -14.99
CA ALA A 242 -30.97 -1.86 -14.02
C ALA A 242 -31.64 -2.29 -12.72
N GLU A 243 -31.60 -3.59 -12.41
CA GLU A 243 -32.28 -4.11 -11.24
C GLU A 243 -31.56 -3.41 -10.11
N GLY A 244 -32.25 -2.41 -9.55
CA GLY A 244 -31.64 -1.41 -8.71
C GLY A 244 -30.86 -2.15 -7.66
N SER A 245 -29.53 -2.07 -7.76
CA SER A 245 -28.62 -2.73 -6.84
C SER A 245 -29.09 -2.36 -5.45
N SER A 246 -29.72 -3.32 -4.77
CA SER A 246 -30.18 -3.16 -3.40
C SER A 246 -29.01 -2.83 -2.48
N GLY A 247 -27.77 -3.07 -2.94
CA GLY A 247 -26.54 -2.60 -2.33
C GLY A 247 -26.35 -1.08 -2.36
N ALA A 248 -26.78 -0.35 -3.39
CA ALA A 248 -26.66 1.10 -3.44
C ALA A 248 -27.53 1.76 -2.36
N VAL A 249 -28.79 1.33 -2.23
CA VAL A 249 -29.67 1.77 -1.13
C VAL A 249 -29.06 1.39 0.22
N TRP A 250 -28.44 0.22 0.32
CA TRP A 250 -27.78 -0.22 1.55
C TRP A 250 -26.55 0.63 1.91
N ILE A 251 -25.77 1.06 0.93
CA ILE A 251 -24.68 2.02 1.11
C ILE A 251 -25.21 3.37 1.61
N TRP A 252 -26.28 3.89 1.01
CA TRP A 252 -26.91 5.14 1.46
C TRP A 252 -27.51 5.05 2.87
N VAL A 253 -28.14 3.92 3.21
CA VAL A 253 -28.66 3.66 4.57
C VAL A 253 -27.53 3.55 5.59
N SER A 254 -26.44 2.87 5.22
CA SER A 254 -25.26 2.72 6.09
C SER A 254 -24.61 4.08 6.37
N LEU A 255 -24.43 4.90 5.34
CA LEU A 255 -23.93 6.28 5.45
C LEU A 255 -24.86 7.15 6.30
N GLY A 256 -26.17 7.06 6.09
CA GLY A 256 -27.16 7.79 6.89
C GLY A 256 -27.13 7.39 8.36
N PHE A 257 -27.02 6.09 8.66
CA PHE A 257 -26.93 5.59 10.03
C PHE A 257 -25.64 6.04 10.72
N LEU A 258 -24.48 5.93 10.05
CA LEU A 258 -23.20 6.34 10.59
C LEU A 258 -23.15 7.85 10.87
N GLY A 259 -23.68 8.66 9.95
CA GLY A 259 -23.80 10.12 10.14
C GLY A 259 -24.70 10.47 11.33
N THR A 260 -25.84 9.79 11.47
CA THR A 260 -26.80 10.03 12.57
C THR A 260 -26.21 9.60 13.92
N ALA A 261 -25.54 8.45 13.99
CA ALA A 261 -24.89 7.96 15.21
C ALA A 261 -23.79 8.92 15.69
N THR A 262 -23.00 9.47 14.77
CA THR A 262 -21.94 10.45 15.08
C THR A 262 -22.54 11.75 15.63
N ALA A 263 -23.60 12.26 15.01
CA ALA A 263 -24.31 13.45 15.50
C ALA A 263 -24.90 13.23 16.90
N ALA A 264 -25.52 12.07 17.15
CA ALA A 264 -26.06 11.71 18.45
C ALA A 264 -24.95 11.65 19.53
N ALA A 265 -23.82 11.01 19.23
CA ALA A 265 -22.68 10.92 20.16
C ALA A 265 -22.15 12.31 20.56
N LEU A 266 -22.06 13.25 19.62
CA LEU A 266 -21.64 14.62 19.91
C LEU A 266 -22.64 15.36 20.81
N VAL A 267 -23.94 15.23 20.55
CA VAL A 267 -24.99 15.84 21.40
C VAL A 267 -24.95 15.27 22.81
N PHE A 268 -24.85 13.94 22.96
CA PHE A 268 -24.75 13.30 24.27
C PHE A 268 -23.45 13.64 25.01
N GLY A 269 -22.33 13.76 24.29
CA GLY A 269 -21.05 14.21 24.85
C GLY A 269 -21.13 15.62 25.43
N PHE A 270 -21.72 16.56 24.68
CA PHE A 270 -21.91 17.95 25.15
C PHE A 270 -22.84 18.04 26.37
N VAL A 271 -23.97 17.32 26.35
CA VAL A 271 -24.90 17.29 27.49
C VAL A 271 -24.26 16.63 28.71
N GLY A 272 -23.48 15.57 28.53
CA GLY A 272 -22.74 14.91 29.61
C GLY A 272 -21.73 15.83 30.29
N MET A 273 -20.96 16.59 29.50
CA MET A 273 -19.94 17.51 30.01
C MET A 273 -20.56 18.72 30.75
N SER A 274 -21.74 19.18 30.31
CA SER A 274 -22.47 20.25 31.02
C SER A 274 -22.93 19.84 32.43
N ARG A 275 -23.32 18.56 32.61
CA ARG A 275 -23.74 18.03 33.92
C ARG A 275 -22.57 17.83 34.88
N GLN A 276 -21.36 17.58 34.37
CA GLN A 276 -20.16 17.49 35.19
C GLN A 276 -19.75 18.86 35.78
N LYS A 277 -19.86 19.94 35.00
CA LYS A 277 -19.62 21.31 35.52
C LYS A 277 -20.56 21.67 36.66
N GLN A 278 -21.85 21.33 36.55
CA GLN A 278 -22.82 21.59 37.63
C GLN A 278 -22.52 20.81 38.91
N ARG A 279 -21.91 19.62 38.82
CA ARG A 279 -21.46 18.87 40.01
C ARG A 279 -20.19 19.46 40.64
N ALA A 280 -19.31 20.05 39.84
CA ALA A 280 -18.09 20.70 40.35
C ALA A 280 -18.40 22.02 41.10
N GLU A 281 -19.47 22.74 40.72
CA GLU A 281 -19.95 23.92 41.46
C GLU A 281 -20.81 23.57 42.69
N GLN A 282 -21.16 22.30 42.87
CA GLN A 282 -21.86 21.80 44.06
C GLN A 282 -20.92 21.01 44.98
N GLU A 283 -19.62 21.34 44.96
CA GLU A 283 -18.72 20.99 46.03
C GLU A 283 -18.88 22.03 47.15
N PRO A 284 -19.33 21.64 48.36
CA PRO A 284 -19.55 22.56 49.47
C PRO A 284 -18.25 23.27 49.86
N ASP A 285 -18.31 24.58 50.08
CA ASP A 285 -17.18 25.40 50.49
C ASP A 285 -16.35 24.73 51.61
N PRO A 286 -15.00 24.72 51.51
CA PRO A 286 -14.16 24.22 52.58
C PRO A 286 -14.36 25.05 53.86
N PRO A 287 -14.39 24.41 55.04
CA PRO A 287 -14.61 25.12 56.30
C PRO A 287 -13.48 26.13 56.58
N PRO A 288 -13.79 27.25 57.25
CA PRO A 288 -12.83 28.33 57.48
C PRO A 288 -11.63 27.87 58.33
N PRO A 289 -10.41 28.35 58.03
CA PRO A 289 -9.20 27.99 58.76
C PRO A 289 -9.16 28.74 60.09
N GLY A 290 -9.48 28.07 61.20
CA GLY A 290 -9.45 28.75 62.51
C GLY A 290 -9.71 27.92 63.77
N GLY A 291 -9.66 26.59 63.72
CA GLY A 291 -9.82 25.75 64.92
C GLY A 291 -8.47 25.24 65.45
N PRO A 292 -8.17 25.36 66.77
CA PRO A 292 -7.00 24.70 67.37
C PRO A 292 -7.13 23.17 67.26
N PRO A 293 -6.01 22.44 67.08
CA PRO A 293 -6.02 21.01 66.81
C PRO A 293 -6.60 20.23 68.02
N PRO A 294 -7.50 19.25 67.79
CA PRO A 294 -7.93 18.36 68.84
C PRO A 294 -6.79 17.41 69.26
N PRO A 295 -6.71 17.03 70.56
CA PRO A 295 -5.69 16.13 71.06
C PRO A 295 -5.86 14.72 70.49
N HIS A 296 -4.76 14.17 69.98
CA HIS A 296 -4.66 12.83 69.42
C HIS A 296 -5.10 11.76 70.45
N GLN A 297 -6.20 11.06 70.17
CA GLN A 297 -6.51 9.77 70.78
C GLN A 297 -5.98 8.65 69.87
N GLY A 298 -5.11 7.82 70.44
CA GLY A 298 -4.37 6.77 69.75
C GLY A 298 -5.28 5.68 69.19
N ALA A 299 -5.05 5.35 67.91
CA ALA A 299 -5.50 4.11 67.30
C ALA A 299 -4.46 3.00 67.52
N PRO A 300 -4.89 1.74 67.72
CA PRO A 300 -3.99 0.60 67.94
C PRO A 300 -3.20 0.23 66.66
N PRO A 301 -2.04 -0.43 66.81
CA PRO A 301 -1.16 -0.75 65.69
C PRO A 301 -1.77 -1.83 64.81
N GLN A 302 -2.18 -1.47 63.59
CA GLN A 302 -2.39 -2.45 62.54
C GLN A 302 -1.03 -2.84 61.96
N GLY A 303 -0.67 -4.11 62.16
CA GLY A 303 0.52 -4.72 61.61
C GLY A 303 0.53 -4.64 60.09
N GLY A 304 1.53 -3.94 59.55
CA GLY A 304 1.84 -3.98 58.14
C GLY A 304 2.30 -5.38 57.72
N PRO A 305 2.01 -5.82 56.48
CA PRO A 305 2.58 -7.03 55.93
C PRO A 305 4.11 -6.91 55.82
N PRO A 306 4.87 -8.01 55.98
CA PRO A 306 6.33 -7.98 56.01
C PRO A 306 6.90 -7.49 54.67
N PRO A 307 8.07 -6.83 54.70
CA PRO A 307 8.76 -6.40 53.49
C PRO A 307 9.09 -7.62 52.64
N ARG A 308 8.51 -7.68 51.44
CA ARG A 308 8.96 -8.63 50.42
C ARG A 308 10.37 -8.22 50.01
N HIS A 309 11.35 -8.99 50.45
CA HIS A 309 12.70 -8.96 49.91
C HIS A 309 12.62 -9.14 48.39
N GLN A 310 12.81 -8.05 47.65
CA GLN A 310 13.11 -8.09 46.23
C GLN A 310 14.51 -8.66 46.11
N GLY A 311 14.59 -9.96 45.86
CA GLY A 311 15.82 -10.57 45.37
C GLY A 311 16.20 -9.98 44.01
N PRO A 312 17.49 -10.04 43.63
CA PRO A 312 17.91 -9.65 42.29
C PRO A 312 17.09 -10.41 41.23
N PRO A 313 16.77 -9.76 40.10
CA PRO A 313 15.96 -10.37 39.05
C PRO A 313 16.60 -11.69 38.61
N PRO A 314 15.80 -12.76 38.42
CA PRO A 314 16.31 -14.02 37.90
C PRO A 314 17.02 -13.76 36.58
N GLY A 315 18.29 -14.13 36.51
CA GLY A 315 19.07 -14.04 35.29
C GLY A 315 18.41 -14.82 34.16
N PRO A 316 18.71 -14.46 32.89
CA PRO A 316 18.17 -15.17 31.75
C PRO A 316 18.45 -16.67 31.87
N PRO A 317 17.46 -17.53 31.54
CA PRO A 317 17.66 -18.97 31.60
C PRO A 317 18.86 -19.36 30.72
N PRO A 318 19.69 -20.33 31.14
CA PRO A 318 20.75 -20.85 30.28
C PRO A 318 20.12 -21.35 28.97
N PRO A 319 20.80 -21.18 27.82
CA PRO A 319 20.32 -21.67 26.54
C PRO A 319 20.00 -23.16 26.67
N GLY A 320 18.71 -23.49 26.67
CA GLY A 320 18.25 -24.87 26.63
C GLY A 320 18.86 -25.51 25.40
N GLY A 321 19.70 -26.52 25.60
CA GLY A 321 20.20 -27.35 24.52
C GLY A 321 19.00 -27.93 23.79
N TYR A 322 18.77 -27.45 22.57
CA TYR A 322 17.77 -28.01 21.69
C TYR A 322 18.10 -29.50 21.51
N PRO A 323 17.16 -30.43 21.76
CA PRO A 323 17.36 -31.81 21.37
C PRO A 323 17.62 -31.83 19.87
N GLN A 324 18.73 -32.45 19.46
CA GLN A 324 18.98 -32.80 18.06
C GLN A 324 17.95 -33.86 17.63
N GLY A 325 16.70 -33.43 17.45
CA GLY A 325 15.74 -34.13 16.61
C GLY A 325 16.07 -33.77 15.19
N GLY A 326 16.71 -34.69 14.46
CA GLY A 326 16.85 -34.56 13.01
C GLY A 326 15.47 -34.30 12.37
N PRO A 327 15.42 -33.56 11.25
CA PRO A 327 14.17 -33.25 10.59
C PRO A 327 13.39 -34.54 10.32
N PRO A 328 12.08 -34.57 10.58
CA PRO A 328 11.25 -35.72 10.23
C PRO A 328 11.44 -36.01 8.73
N PRO A 329 11.54 -37.29 8.34
CA PRO A 329 11.66 -37.65 6.93
C PRO A 329 10.51 -37.00 6.18
N GLY A 330 10.87 -36.16 5.20
CA GLY A 330 9.90 -35.44 4.39
C GLY A 330 8.93 -36.41 3.70
N PRO A 331 7.73 -35.95 3.35
CA PRO A 331 6.79 -36.76 2.58
C PRO A 331 7.47 -37.29 1.32
N PRO A 332 7.21 -38.56 0.93
CA PRO A 332 7.80 -39.11 -0.29
C PRO A 332 7.44 -38.20 -1.47
N PRO A 333 8.38 -37.97 -2.41
CA PRO A 333 8.13 -37.11 -3.55
C PRO A 333 6.90 -37.63 -4.33
N PRO A 334 6.06 -36.73 -4.88
CA PRO A 334 4.94 -37.11 -5.71
C PRO A 334 5.42 -38.06 -6.81
N GLN A 335 4.90 -39.28 -6.82
CA GLN A 335 5.10 -40.21 -7.94
C GLN A 335 4.30 -39.67 -9.12
N TRP A 336 4.96 -38.91 -9.98
CA TRP A 336 4.39 -38.53 -11.26
C TRP A 336 4.11 -39.81 -12.08
N PRO A 337 2.97 -39.89 -12.78
CA PRO A 337 2.71 -40.99 -13.69
C PRO A 337 3.85 -41.09 -14.72
N PRO A 338 4.25 -42.29 -15.13
CA PRO A 338 5.33 -42.49 -16.09
C PRO A 338 5.06 -41.65 -17.34
N GLN A 339 6.01 -40.77 -17.67
CA GLN A 339 5.95 -39.99 -18.89
C GLN A 339 5.85 -40.97 -20.06
N GLY A 340 4.78 -40.84 -20.84
CA GLY A 340 4.62 -41.60 -22.08
C GLY A 340 5.80 -41.36 -23.03
N PRO A 341 6.05 -42.28 -23.97
CA PRO A 341 7.11 -42.10 -24.95
C PRO A 341 6.94 -40.76 -25.69
N PRO A 342 8.05 -40.06 -26.01
CA PRO A 342 7.99 -38.79 -26.70
C PRO A 342 7.24 -38.94 -28.04
N PRO A 343 6.42 -37.94 -28.42
CA PRO A 343 5.74 -37.95 -29.72
C PRO A 343 6.78 -38.11 -30.84
N GLY A 344 6.51 -39.07 -31.73
CA GLY A 344 7.36 -39.34 -32.87
C GLY A 344 7.55 -38.12 -33.78
N PRO A 345 8.61 -38.10 -34.59
CA PRO A 345 8.86 -37.00 -35.51
C PRO A 345 7.68 -36.81 -36.46
N PRO A 346 7.35 -35.55 -36.83
CA PRO A 346 6.28 -35.28 -37.78
C PRO A 346 6.55 -35.98 -39.12
N PRO A 347 5.50 -36.44 -39.83
CA PRO A 347 5.63 -37.02 -41.15
C PRO A 347 6.39 -36.08 -42.09
N GLY A 348 7.39 -36.60 -42.78
CA GLY A 348 8.15 -35.82 -43.77
C GLY A 348 7.25 -35.28 -44.88
N PRO A 349 7.65 -34.18 -45.54
CA PRO A 349 6.90 -33.60 -46.65
C PRO A 349 6.74 -34.62 -47.79
N PRO A 350 5.58 -34.62 -48.48
CA PRO A 350 5.36 -35.51 -49.62
C PRO A 350 6.39 -35.22 -50.73
N PRO A 351 6.87 -36.25 -51.44
CA PRO A 351 7.82 -36.07 -52.54
C PRO A 351 7.21 -35.21 -53.64
N ASN A 352 7.97 -34.20 -54.09
CA ASN A 352 7.59 -33.33 -55.19
C ASN A 352 7.25 -34.16 -56.44
N ARG A 353 6.01 -34.03 -56.92
CA ARG A 353 5.65 -34.53 -58.26
C ARG A 353 6.42 -33.74 -59.31
N PRO A 354 7.05 -34.41 -60.29
CA PRO A 354 7.66 -33.72 -61.42
C PRO A 354 6.57 -33.00 -62.25
N PRO A 355 6.91 -31.84 -62.83
CA PRO A 355 6.02 -31.14 -63.75
C PRO A 355 5.84 -31.94 -65.04
N HIS A 356 4.60 -31.99 -65.53
CA HIS A 356 4.20 -32.58 -66.81
C HIS A 356 4.33 -31.60 -67.97
#